data_AF-A0A4S8XLU4-F1
#
_entry.id   AF-A0A4S8XLU4-F1
#
_cell.length_a   1.000
_cell.length_b   1.000
_cell.length_c   1.000
_cell.angle_alpha   90.00
_cell.angle_beta   90.00
_cell.angle_gamma   90.00
#
_symmetry.space_group_name_H-M   'P 1'
#
loop_
_entity.id
_entity.type
_entity.pdbx_description
1 polymer ?
#
loop_
_entity_poly.entity_id
_entity_poly.type
_entity_poly.pdbx_seq_one_letter_code
_entity_poly.pdbx_strand_id
1 'polypeptide(L)'
;MRRAIFFPVKSEARFVWIETDQLSNQPDFDIERITIDEDLVYMKKLNPQIVLVYRANSASDGSAVNQSLSRLNDETCTSWKGPVLAYGSEMKMNAAGQETIMCTDLDTTDLGSINNWIMGPLEPGKPFHGSVIFSHGESSKRGRRFDSATLQSLPGVTKVPLSLESQIAYVFGMPLMIMFKIPADTTASKEYEEIIKAARSDMPSDSYNSTAGLLLMDLENKDSDASHFAEIPERYIKKSLGDAIVVRKDGRPLETAQLEAFCNWVEHDLLPLFTDARLSIAEELNVDPAADSEGWKKRADFCLDLRQKMLARITRKRFSGWCEKEGLNLEHF
;
A
#
# COMPACT_ATOMS: atom_id res chain seq x y z
N MET A 1 -1.84 -33.23 -5.84
CA MET A 1 -2.52 -32.32 -4.88
C MET A 1 -1.75 -31.02 -4.79
N ARG A 2 -2.44 -29.88 -4.78
CA ARG A 2 -1.87 -28.54 -4.63
C ARG A 2 -2.54 -27.77 -3.51
N ARG A 3 -1.81 -26.82 -2.92
CA ARG A 3 -2.32 -25.96 -1.84
C ARG A 3 -3.16 -24.84 -2.45
N ALA A 4 -4.34 -24.64 -1.91
CA ALA A 4 -5.32 -23.64 -2.31
C ALA A 4 -5.90 -22.94 -1.08
N ILE A 5 -6.57 -21.81 -1.28
CA ILE A 5 -7.27 -21.10 -0.21
C ILE A 5 -8.76 -21.31 -0.40
N PHE A 6 -9.44 -21.78 0.64
CA PHE A 6 -10.88 -21.95 0.67
C PHE A 6 -11.52 -20.87 1.54
N PHE A 7 -12.49 -20.17 0.99
CA PHE A 7 -13.31 -19.15 1.66
C PHE A 7 -14.70 -19.73 1.96
N PRO A 8 -14.90 -20.36 3.14
CA PRO A 8 -16.19 -20.89 3.55
C PRO A 8 -17.22 -19.79 3.81
N VAL A 9 -18.51 -20.14 3.81
CA VAL A 9 -19.58 -19.13 3.97
C VAL A 9 -19.59 -18.46 5.36
N LYS A 10 -19.21 -19.15 6.45
CA LYS A 10 -19.40 -18.65 7.83
C LYS A 10 -18.14 -18.57 8.70
N SER A 11 -17.03 -19.16 8.25
CA SER A 11 -15.79 -19.25 9.03
C SER A 11 -14.63 -18.54 8.33
N GLU A 12 -13.46 -18.48 8.95
CA GLU A 12 -12.29 -17.86 8.33
C GLU A 12 -11.77 -18.65 7.12
N ALA A 13 -11.07 -17.95 6.24
CA ALA A 13 -10.36 -18.52 5.12
C ALA A 13 -9.31 -19.53 5.62
N ARG A 14 -9.16 -20.65 4.91
CA ARG A 14 -8.22 -21.70 5.31
C ARG A 14 -7.52 -22.31 4.12
N PHE A 15 -6.28 -22.74 4.34
CA PHE A 15 -5.58 -23.54 3.35
C PHE A 15 -6.19 -24.93 3.25
N VAL A 16 -6.37 -25.39 2.01
CA VAL A 16 -6.85 -26.74 1.68
C VAL A 16 -5.95 -27.36 0.62
N TRP A 17 -5.94 -28.68 0.53
CA TRP A 17 -5.30 -29.41 -0.56
C TRP A 17 -6.36 -29.85 -1.55
N ILE A 18 -6.14 -29.58 -2.83
CA ILE A 18 -7.06 -29.96 -3.91
C ILE A 18 -6.35 -30.84 -4.94
N GLU A 19 -7.05 -31.84 -5.46
CA GLU A 19 -6.61 -32.62 -6.63
C GLU A 19 -6.86 -31.81 -7.90
N THR A 20 -5.83 -31.10 -8.35
CA THR A 20 -5.92 -30.13 -9.45
C THR A 20 -6.12 -30.75 -10.82
N ASP A 21 -5.76 -32.03 -10.98
CA ASP A 21 -5.87 -32.77 -12.23
C ASP A 21 -7.34 -33.02 -12.64
N GLN A 22 -8.27 -32.79 -11.72
CA GLN A 22 -9.72 -32.89 -11.94
C GLN A 22 -10.39 -31.53 -12.21
N LEU A 23 -9.76 -30.39 -11.89
CA LEU A 23 -10.38 -29.05 -12.02
C LEU A 23 -10.49 -28.56 -13.46
N SER A 24 -9.64 -29.06 -14.36
CA SER A 24 -9.72 -28.81 -15.80
C SER A 24 -10.87 -29.55 -16.48
N ASN A 25 -11.42 -30.60 -15.84
CA ASN A 25 -12.36 -31.55 -16.44
C ASN A 25 -13.66 -31.76 -15.64
N GLN A 26 -13.97 -30.92 -14.63
CA GLN A 26 -15.26 -31.06 -13.93
C GLN A 26 -16.41 -30.53 -14.80
N PRO A 27 -17.50 -31.31 -14.98
CA PRO A 27 -18.63 -30.95 -15.82
C PRO A 27 -19.47 -29.85 -15.16
N ASP A 28 -19.92 -28.90 -15.98
CA ASP A 28 -21.03 -27.93 -15.82
C ASP A 28 -21.73 -27.89 -14.45
N PHE A 29 -21.03 -27.42 -13.42
CA PHE A 29 -21.68 -26.53 -12.48
C PHE A 29 -21.51 -25.13 -13.04
N ASP A 30 -22.54 -24.27 -12.96
CA ASP A 30 -22.48 -22.84 -13.28
C ASP A 30 -21.38 -22.18 -12.42
N ILE A 31 -20.13 -22.35 -12.81
CA ILE A 31 -18.92 -21.95 -12.10
C ILE A 31 -18.32 -20.81 -12.89
N GLU A 32 -18.20 -19.66 -12.24
CA GLU A 32 -17.47 -18.52 -12.76
C GLU A 32 -16.05 -18.51 -12.24
N ARG A 33 -15.15 -17.97 -13.06
CA ARG A 33 -13.73 -17.85 -12.77
C ARG A 33 -13.34 -16.40 -12.92
N ILE A 34 -12.72 -15.85 -11.88
CA ILE A 34 -12.09 -14.54 -11.91
C ILE A 34 -10.59 -14.75 -11.84
N THR A 35 -9.87 -14.10 -12.76
CA THR A 35 -8.41 -14.13 -12.81
C THR A 35 -7.87 -12.84 -12.22
N ILE A 36 -6.92 -12.98 -11.30
CA ILE A 36 -6.14 -11.90 -10.72
C ILE A 36 -4.69 -12.09 -11.19
N ASP A 37 -4.27 -11.26 -12.13
CA ASP A 37 -2.94 -11.28 -12.74
C ASP A 37 -2.01 -10.18 -12.21
N GLU A 38 -2.56 -9.24 -11.45
CA GLU A 38 -1.82 -8.12 -10.87
C GLU A 38 -2.36 -7.75 -9.48
N ASP A 39 -1.44 -7.48 -8.55
CA ASP A 39 -1.73 -6.80 -7.30
C ASP A 39 -1.59 -5.28 -7.51
N LEU A 40 -2.73 -4.60 -7.69
CA LEU A 40 -2.78 -3.17 -7.98
C LEU A 40 -2.33 -2.29 -6.80
N VAL A 41 -2.35 -2.81 -5.58
CA VAL A 41 -1.83 -2.11 -4.40
C VAL A 41 -0.31 -2.09 -4.46
N TYR A 42 0.31 -3.20 -4.86
CA TYR A 42 1.77 -3.32 -4.98
C TYR A 42 2.31 -3.11 -6.39
N MET A 43 1.45 -2.81 -7.38
CA MET A 43 1.79 -2.69 -8.81
C MET A 43 2.67 -3.85 -9.30
N LYS A 44 2.32 -5.07 -8.85
CA LYS A 44 3.13 -6.26 -9.06
C LYS A 44 2.33 -7.28 -9.85
N LYS A 45 2.87 -7.72 -10.98
CA LYS A 45 2.36 -8.90 -11.69
C LYS A 45 2.46 -10.14 -10.81
N LEU A 46 1.36 -10.86 -10.71
CA LEU A 46 1.28 -12.13 -10.02
C LEU A 46 1.71 -13.24 -10.98
N ASN A 47 2.74 -13.98 -10.60
CA ASN A 47 3.14 -15.20 -11.29
C ASN A 47 3.45 -16.27 -10.24
N PRO A 48 2.64 -17.33 -10.11
CA PRO A 48 1.44 -17.66 -10.90
C PRO A 48 0.30 -16.63 -10.74
N GLN A 49 -0.62 -16.53 -11.71
CA GLN A 49 -1.84 -15.73 -11.56
C GLN A 49 -2.79 -16.45 -10.60
N ILE A 50 -3.59 -15.71 -9.83
CA ILE A 50 -4.56 -16.30 -8.89
C ILE A 50 -5.90 -16.45 -9.60
N VAL A 51 -6.51 -17.63 -9.52
CA VAL A 51 -7.85 -17.88 -10.04
C VAL A 51 -8.80 -18.08 -8.87
N LEU A 52 -9.82 -17.23 -8.79
CA LEU A 52 -10.96 -17.38 -7.88
C LEU A 52 -12.07 -18.14 -8.60
N VAL A 53 -12.61 -19.16 -7.93
CA VAL A 53 -13.66 -20.02 -8.45
C VAL A 53 -14.86 -20.01 -7.51
N TYR A 54 -16.01 -19.65 -8.05
CA TYR A 54 -17.27 -19.53 -7.31
C TYR A 54 -18.44 -19.94 -8.19
N ARG A 55 -19.64 -20.05 -7.60
CA ARG A 55 -20.87 -20.37 -8.34
C ARG A 55 -21.52 -19.11 -8.92
N ALA A 56 -21.72 -19.09 -10.23
CA ALA A 56 -22.33 -18.00 -10.99
C ALA A 56 -23.78 -17.71 -10.54
N ASN A 57 -24.58 -18.77 -10.33
CA ASN A 57 -26.01 -18.66 -10.02
C ASN A 57 -26.34 -18.65 -8.51
N SER A 58 -25.43 -18.12 -7.69
CA SER A 58 -25.63 -18.02 -6.25
C SER A 58 -26.76 -17.04 -5.84
N ALA A 59 -27.22 -16.18 -6.75
CA ALA A 59 -28.36 -15.30 -6.53
C ALA A 59 -29.71 -16.03 -6.60
N SER A 60 -29.82 -17.13 -7.34
CA SER A 60 -31.06 -17.87 -7.60
C SER A 60 -31.18 -19.17 -6.80
N ASP A 61 -30.08 -19.69 -6.26
CA ASP A 61 -30.05 -20.96 -5.49
C ASP A 61 -30.27 -20.80 -3.97
N GLY A 62 -30.44 -19.57 -3.49
CA GLY A 62 -30.62 -19.27 -2.06
C GLY A 62 -29.32 -19.30 -1.25
N SER A 63 -28.15 -19.32 -1.88
CA SER A 63 -26.86 -19.25 -1.20
C SER A 63 -26.75 -18.01 -0.31
N ALA A 64 -26.29 -18.22 0.93
CA ALA A 64 -26.03 -17.13 1.85
C ALA A 64 -24.80 -16.30 1.42
N VAL A 65 -24.79 -15.02 1.81
CA VAL A 65 -23.62 -14.13 1.64
C VAL A 65 -22.40 -14.77 2.29
N ASN A 66 -21.27 -14.75 1.59
CA ASN A 66 -20.02 -15.29 2.07
C ASN A 66 -19.44 -14.36 3.15
N GLN A 67 -19.66 -14.70 4.41
CA GLN A 67 -19.17 -13.91 5.54
C GLN A 67 -17.64 -13.95 5.65
N SER A 68 -16.97 -15.02 5.18
CA SER A 68 -15.50 -15.05 5.17
C SER A 68 -14.93 -13.95 4.29
N LEU A 69 -15.50 -13.74 3.10
CA LEU A 69 -15.09 -12.69 2.18
C LEU A 69 -15.61 -11.32 2.63
N SER A 70 -16.84 -11.27 3.17
CA SER A 70 -17.41 -10.04 3.69
C SER A 70 -16.57 -9.46 4.83
N ARG A 71 -16.06 -10.30 5.75
CA ARG A 71 -15.13 -9.89 6.82
C ARG A 71 -13.78 -9.38 6.32
N LEU A 72 -13.33 -9.81 5.13
CA LEU A 72 -12.11 -9.22 4.54
C LEU A 72 -12.34 -7.77 4.12
N ASN A 73 -13.60 -7.38 3.90
CA ASN A 73 -14.06 -6.07 3.44
C ASN A 73 -14.95 -5.35 4.45
N ASP A 74 -14.67 -5.49 5.74
CA ASP A 74 -15.40 -4.82 6.83
C ASP A 74 -16.92 -4.91 6.69
N GLU A 75 -17.39 -6.07 6.21
CA GLU A 75 -18.79 -6.40 5.96
C GLU A 75 -19.50 -5.56 4.88
N THR A 76 -18.76 -4.75 4.11
CA THR A 76 -19.32 -3.89 3.07
C THR A 76 -19.60 -4.63 1.76
N CYS A 77 -18.93 -5.75 1.51
CA CYS A 77 -19.15 -6.59 0.35
C CYS A 77 -20.21 -7.66 0.64
N THR A 78 -21.39 -7.50 0.03
CA THR A 78 -22.53 -8.44 0.19
C THR A 78 -22.88 -9.19 -1.09
N SER A 79 -22.13 -8.97 -2.18
CA SER A 79 -22.43 -9.54 -3.51
C SER A 79 -21.97 -11.00 -3.65
N TRP A 80 -20.90 -11.39 -2.95
CA TRP A 80 -20.40 -12.76 -3.00
C TRP A 80 -21.25 -13.69 -2.15
N LYS A 81 -21.78 -14.74 -2.77
CA LYS A 81 -22.62 -15.75 -2.12
C LYS A 81 -22.04 -17.14 -2.33
N GLY A 82 -22.19 -17.99 -1.31
CA GLY A 82 -21.64 -19.35 -1.33
C GLY A 82 -20.11 -19.39 -1.14
N PRO A 83 -19.51 -20.59 -1.09
CA PRO A 83 -18.08 -20.75 -0.89
C PRO A 83 -17.26 -20.38 -2.13
N VAL A 84 -16.03 -19.90 -1.92
CA VAL A 84 -15.07 -19.56 -2.99
C VAL A 84 -13.77 -20.33 -2.79
N LEU A 85 -13.16 -20.78 -3.89
CA LEU A 85 -11.86 -21.45 -3.90
C LEU A 85 -10.86 -20.60 -4.70
N ALA A 86 -9.67 -20.40 -4.17
CA ALA A 86 -8.58 -19.74 -4.87
C ALA A 86 -7.40 -20.69 -5.07
N TYR A 87 -6.82 -20.72 -6.27
CA TYR A 87 -5.60 -21.48 -6.59
C TYR A 87 -4.71 -20.72 -7.57
N GLY A 88 -3.42 -21.06 -7.60
CA GLY A 88 -2.47 -20.48 -8.54
C GLY A 88 -2.55 -21.17 -9.89
N SER A 89 -2.48 -20.41 -10.97
CA SER A 89 -2.51 -20.88 -12.36
C SER A 89 -1.37 -20.27 -13.16
N GLU A 90 -0.68 -21.08 -13.96
CA GLU A 90 0.36 -20.61 -14.87
C GLU A 90 0.28 -21.41 -16.17
N MET A 91 0.43 -20.75 -17.30
CA MET A 91 0.47 -21.42 -18.61
C MET A 91 1.91 -21.90 -18.86
N LYS A 92 2.11 -23.21 -19.02
CA LYS A 92 3.41 -23.81 -19.29
C LYS A 92 3.40 -24.70 -20.52
N MET A 93 4.50 -24.67 -21.25
CA MET A 93 4.77 -25.66 -22.30
C MET A 93 5.09 -27.01 -21.67
N ASN A 94 4.34 -28.04 -22.05
CA ASN A 94 4.64 -29.41 -21.67
C ASN A 94 5.84 -29.96 -22.47
N ALA A 95 6.29 -31.17 -22.13
CA ALA A 95 7.41 -31.83 -22.82
C ALA A 95 7.17 -32.08 -24.33
N ALA A 96 5.92 -32.00 -24.79
CA ALA A 96 5.52 -32.10 -26.19
C ALA A 96 5.39 -30.73 -26.89
N GLY A 97 5.77 -29.63 -26.22
CA GLY A 97 5.69 -28.28 -26.77
C GLY A 97 4.27 -27.71 -26.87
N GLN A 98 3.31 -28.28 -26.14
CA GLN A 98 1.93 -27.78 -26.07
C GLN A 98 1.71 -26.97 -24.80
N GLU A 99 0.96 -25.87 -24.92
CA GLU A 99 0.58 -25.05 -23.78
C GLU A 99 -0.44 -25.79 -22.91
N THR A 100 -0.16 -25.85 -21.61
CA THR A 100 -0.99 -26.50 -20.61
C THR A 100 -1.13 -25.59 -19.40
N ILE A 101 -2.32 -25.56 -18.80
CA ILE A 101 -2.54 -24.84 -17.55
C ILE A 101 -1.99 -25.70 -16.42
N MET A 102 -0.94 -25.20 -15.74
CA MET A 102 -0.44 -25.78 -14.51
C MET A 102 -1.03 -25.07 -13.31
N CYS A 103 -1.65 -25.84 -12.42
CA CYS A 103 -2.06 -25.35 -11.11
C CYS A 103 -0.87 -25.41 -10.12
N THR A 104 -0.71 -24.38 -9.32
CA THR A 104 0.40 -24.17 -8.38
C THR A 104 -0.11 -23.93 -6.96
N ASP A 105 0.79 -24.10 -5.98
CA ASP A 105 0.47 -23.91 -4.57
C ASP A 105 0.34 -22.41 -4.24
N LEU A 106 -0.71 -22.04 -3.50
CA LEU A 106 -0.83 -20.72 -2.87
C LEU A 106 -0.24 -20.71 -1.45
N ASP A 107 0.19 -19.54 -1.00
CA ASP A 107 0.65 -19.24 0.35
C ASP A 107 -0.02 -17.99 0.96
N THR A 108 0.51 -17.52 2.09
CA THR A 108 -0.04 -16.37 2.82
C THR A 108 0.09 -15.04 2.08
N THR A 109 1.06 -14.92 1.17
CA THR A 109 1.22 -13.71 0.34
C THR A 109 0.11 -13.59 -0.68
N ASP A 110 -0.35 -14.72 -1.23
CA ASP A 110 -1.48 -14.77 -2.18
C ASP A 110 -2.80 -14.35 -1.52
N LEU A 111 -3.01 -14.69 -0.25
CA LEU A 111 -4.16 -14.19 0.51
C LEU A 111 -4.15 -12.66 0.61
N GLY A 112 -2.96 -12.06 0.74
CA GLY A 112 -2.78 -10.60 0.70
C GLY A 112 -3.23 -10.01 -0.64
N SER A 113 -2.80 -10.59 -1.75
CA SER A 113 -3.20 -10.12 -3.09
C SER A 113 -4.67 -10.33 -3.40
N ILE A 114 -5.28 -11.43 -2.93
CA ILE A 114 -6.74 -11.63 -3.02
C ILE A 114 -7.47 -10.56 -2.23
N ASN A 115 -7.05 -10.30 -0.99
CA ASN A 115 -7.64 -9.26 -0.15
C ASN A 115 -7.50 -7.89 -0.82
N ASN A 116 -6.31 -7.52 -1.30
CA ASN A 116 -6.06 -6.28 -2.03
C ASN A 116 -6.93 -6.16 -3.29
N TRP A 117 -7.20 -7.26 -4.01
CA TRP A 117 -8.06 -7.24 -5.18
C TRP A 117 -9.54 -7.07 -4.81
N ILE A 118 -10.01 -7.76 -3.75
CA ILE A 118 -11.40 -7.65 -3.26
C ILE A 118 -11.68 -6.25 -2.71
N MET A 119 -10.69 -5.66 -2.04
CA MET A 119 -10.77 -4.33 -1.45
C MET A 119 -10.47 -3.21 -2.43
N GLY A 120 -9.59 -3.49 -3.40
CA GLY A 120 -9.05 -2.49 -4.30
C GLY A 120 -9.84 -2.35 -5.59
N PRO A 121 -9.36 -1.47 -6.48
CA PRO A 121 -9.24 -0.06 -6.22
C PRO A 121 -10.63 0.61 -6.22
N LEU A 122 -10.80 1.60 -5.34
CA LEU A 122 -11.88 2.61 -5.31
C LEU A 122 -12.90 2.50 -6.45
N GLU A 123 -13.95 1.68 -6.28
CA GLU A 123 -15.03 1.61 -7.29
C GLU A 123 -15.49 3.04 -7.61
N PRO A 124 -15.59 3.43 -8.89
CA PRO A 124 -16.02 4.77 -9.26
C PRO A 124 -17.33 5.14 -8.56
N GLY A 125 -17.33 6.26 -7.84
CA GLY A 125 -18.48 6.73 -7.07
C GLY A 125 -18.58 6.23 -5.62
N LYS A 126 -17.76 5.25 -5.17
CA LYS A 126 -17.72 4.90 -3.75
C LYS A 126 -16.95 5.95 -2.94
N PRO A 127 -17.49 6.39 -1.78
CA PRO A 127 -16.73 7.22 -0.86
C PRO A 127 -15.62 6.39 -0.23
N PHE A 128 -14.49 7.03 0.06
CA PHE A 128 -13.41 6.43 0.83
C PHE A 128 -12.93 7.38 1.92
N HIS A 129 -12.56 6.78 3.05
CA HIS A 129 -12.22 7.49 4.27
C HIS A 129 -10.71 7.60 4.42
N GLY A 130 -10.25 8.84 4.48
CA GLY A 130 -8.87 9.23 4.65
C GLY A 130 -8.70 10.15 5.85
N SER A 131 -7.54 10.77 5.93
CA SER A 131 -7.26 11.82 6.90
C SER A 131 -6.52 12.99 6.25
N VAL A 132 -6.78 14.20 6.74
CA VAL A 132 -6.06 15.41 6.36
C VAL A 132 -4.93 15.64 7.36
N ILE A 133 -3.75 15.95 6.84
CA ILE A 133 -2.62 16.52 7.59
C ILE A 133 -2.57 18.01 7.25
N PHE A 134 -2.92 18.86 8.21
CA PHE A 134 -2.90 20.31 8.01
C PHE A 134 -1.46 20.82 7.95
N SER A 135 -1.21 21.76 7.05
CA SER A 135 0.05 22.52 6.99
C SER A 135 0.29 23.30 8.28
N HIS A 136 1.53 23.74 8.53
CA HIS A 136 1.88 24.43 9.78
C HIS A 136 0.99 25.66 10.04
N GLY A 137 0.76 26.50 9.02
CA GLY A 137 -0.11 27.67 9.14
C GLY A 137 -1.58 27.31 9.42
N GLU A 138 -2.10 26.24 8.82
CA GLU A 138 -3.49 25.82 9.00
C GLU A 138 -3.70 25.09 10.32
N SER A 139 -2.75 24.24 10.71
CA SER A 139 -2.78 23.54 12.00
C SER A 139 -2.79 24.52 13.18
N SER A 140 -2.02 25.62 13.07
CA SER A 140 -1.96 26.69 14.07
C SER A 140 -3.31 27.42 14.19
N LYS A 141 -3.98 27.69 13.07
CA LYS A 141 -5.32 28.30 13.05
C LYS A 141 -6.39 27.38 13.65
N ARG A 142 -6.29 26.07 13.39
CA ARG A 142 -7.28 25.08 13.81
C ARG A 142 -7.06 24.54 15.22
N GLY A 143 -5.87 24.70 15.79
CA GLY A 143 -5.49 24.08 17.06
C GLY A 143 -5.34 22.56 16.99
N ARG A 144 -5.27 21.97 15.78
CA ARG A 144 -5.09 20.53 15.56
C ARG A 144 -4.32 20.28 14.27
N ARG A 145 -3.55 19.19 14.22
CA ARG A 145 -2.72 18.81 13.05
C ARG A 145 -3.44 17.88 12.07
N PHE A 146 -4.40 17.09 12.55
CA PHE A 146 -5.09 16.08 11.76
C PHE A 146 -6.61 16.24 11.80
N ASP A 147 -7.29 15.75 10.76
CA ASP A 147 -8.75 15.67 10.69
C ASP A 147 -9.19 14.51 9.79
N SER A 148 -10.44 14.08 9.92
CA SER A 148 -11.01 13.08 9.00
C SER A 148 -11.25 13.67 7.62
N ALA A 149 -11.02 12.89 6.57
CA ALA A 149 -11.38 13.23 5.20
C ALA A 149 -12.30 12.17 4.61
N THR A 150 -13.31 12.58 3.86
CA THR A 150 -14.09 11.67 3.01
C THR A 150 -13.97 12.16 1.58
N LEU A 151 -13.46 11.31 0.71
CA LEU A 151 -13.29 11.57 -0.71
C LEU A 151 -14.26 10.70 -1.51
N GLN A 152 -14.66 11.16 -2.69
CA GLN A 152 -15.39 10.32 -3.64
C GLN A 152 -14.42 9.83 -4.71
N SER A 153 -14.46 8.53 -5.00
CA SER A 153 -13.70 7.97 -6.12
C SER A 153 -14.20 8.58 -7.43
N LEU A 154 -13.37 9.40 -8.08
CA LEU A 154 -13.69 9.87 -9.42
C LEU A 154 -13.32 8.78 -10.44
N PRO A 155 -14.14 8.54 -11.47
CA PRO A 155 -13.79 7.63 -12.56
C PRO A 155 -12.42 8.03 -13.15
N GLY A 156 -11.45 7.11 -13.11
CA GLY A 156 -10.10 7.32 -13.68
C GLY A 156 -9.00 7.69 -12.67
N VAL A 157 -9.31 8.07 -11.42
CA VAL A 157 -8.29 8.45 -10.40
C VAL A 157 -7.38 7.29 -10.00
N THR A 158 -7.78 6.05 -10.27
CA THR A 158 -6.97 4.85 -10.02
C THR A 158 -5.73 4.75 -10.91
N LYS A 159 -5.60 5.61 -11.94
CA LYS A 159 -4.47 5.58 -12.90
C LYS A 159 -3.72 6.91 -13.07
N VAL A 160 -4.06 7.94 -12.29
CA VAL A 160 -3.46 9.28 -12.46
C VAL A 160 -2.40 9.53 -11.39
N PRO A 161 -1.21 10.08 -11.72
CA PRO A 161 -0.12 10.34 -10.79
C PRO A 161 -0.37 11.54 -9.83
N LEU A 162 -1.62 11.72 -9.37
CA LEU A 162 -2.00 12.78 -8.43
C LEU A 162 -1.62 12.47 -6.98
N SER A 163 -1.10 11.28 -6.71
CA SER A 163 -0.73 10.84 -5.38
C SER A 163 0.69 10.31 -5.34
N LEU A 164 1.38 10.58 -4.23
CA LEU A 164 2.69 10.05 -3.93
C LEU A 164 2.53 8.86 -2.97
N GLU A 165 3.27 7.80 -3.22
CA GLU A 165 3.27 6.63 -2.34
C GLU A 165 4.24 6.82 -1.18
N SER A 166 3.81 6.44 0.03
CA SER A 166 4.66 6.44 1.21
C SER A 166 5.46 5.16 1.30
N GLN A 167 6.78 5.23 1.07
CA GLN A 167 7.66 4.06 1.18
C GLN A 167 7.70 3.50 2.60
N ILE A 168 7.75 4.36 3.62
CA ILE A 168 7.76 3.93 5.02
C ILE A 168 6.46 3.23 5.42
N ALA A 169 5.31 3.75 4.97
CA ALA A 169 4.03 3.12 5.24
C ALA A 169 3.85 1.82 4.45
N TYR A 170 4.40 1.75 3.23
CA TYR A 170 4.49 0.53 2.44
C TYR A 170 5.24 -0.58 3.19
N VAL A 171 6.46 -0.29 3.68
CA VAL A 171 7.26 -1.25 4.46
C VAL A 171 6.55 -1.67 5.75
N PHE A 172 5.82 -0.75 6.37
CA PHE A 172 5.00 -1.03 7.55
C PHE A 172 3.79 -1.95 7.28
N GLY A 173 3.37 -2.11 6.03
CA GLY A 173 2.16 -2.85 5.65
C GLY A 173 0.87 -2.04 5.79
N MET A 174 0.97 -0.71 5.63
CA MET A 174 -0.14 0.24 5.50
C MET A 174 0.14 1.09 4.26
N PRO A 175 -0.20 0.62 3.05
CA PRO A 175 0.17 1.32 1.82
C PRO A 175 -0.60 2.64 1.72
N LEU A 176 0.07 3.76 2.00
CA LEU A 176 -0.53 5.10 1.98
C LEU A 176 -0.26 5.82 0.66
N MET A 177 -1.30 6.48 0.15
CA MET A 177 -1.23 7.48 -0.91
C MET A 177 -1.43 8.86 -0.31
N ILE A 178 -0.57 9.80 -0.68
CA ILE A 178 -0.55 11.17 -0.18
C ILE A 178 -0.87 12.11 -1.33
N MET A 179 -1.95 12.87 -1.17
CA MET A 179 -2.42 13.87 -2.12
C MET A 179 -2.25 15.25 -1.49
N PHE A 180 -1.51 16.15 -2.11
CA PHE A 180 -1.48 17.53 -1.64
C PHE A 180 -2.68 18.30 -2.15
N LYS A 181 -3.21 19.23 -1.36
CA LYS A 181 -4.41 20.01 -1.66
C LYS A 181 -4.16 21.01 -2.79
N ILE A 182 -4.16 20.51 -4.04
CA ILE A 182 -4.38 21.26 -5.30
C ILE A 182 -5.15 20.31 -6.26
N PRO A 183 -6.13 20.80 -7.05
CA PRO A 183 -7.02 19.93 -7.83
C PRO A 183 -6.33 19.27 -9.05
N ALA A 184 -7.06 18.33 -9.63
CA ALA A 184 -6.71 17.33 -10.64
C ALA A 184 -5.90 17.76 -11.89
N ASP A 185 -5.42 16.71 -12.57
CA ASP A 185 -4.39 16.61 -13.60
C ASP A 185 -4.58 17.44 -14.89
N THR A 186 -3.44 17.58 -15.57
CA THR A 186 -2.98 18.35 -16.73
C THR A 186 -3.71 18.20 -18.08
N THR A 187 -4.99 17.82 -18.12
CA THR A 187 -5.85 18.05 -19.30
C THR A 187 -6.62 19.38 -19.23
N ALA A 188 -6.45 20.14 -18.15
CA ALA A 188 -7.19 21.37 -17.91
C ALA A 188 -6.75 22.52 -18.84
N SER A 189 -7.74 23.28 -19.35
CA SER A 189 -7.54 24.44 -20.21
C SER A 189 -6.73 25.54 -19.51
N LYS A 190 -6.15 26.48 -20.28
CA LYS A 190 -5.40 27.66 -19.79
C LYS A 190 -6.07 28.43 -18.64
N GLU A 191 -7.40 28.46 -18.59
CA GLU A 191 -8.17 29.09 -17.49
C GLU A 191 -7.92 28.43 -16.13
N TYR A 192 -7.72 27.11 -16.09
CA TYR A 192 -7.43 26.37 -14.86
C TYR A 192 -6.00 26.64 -14.33
N GLU A 193 -5.02 26.84 -15.21
CA GLU A 193 -3.68 27.27 -14.79
C GLU A 193 -3.70 28.66 -14.14
N GLU A 194 -4.54 29.57 -14.65
CA GLU A 194 -4.72 30.91 -14.07
C GLU A 194 -5.43 30.86 -12.71
N ILE A 195 -6.43 29.98 -12.56
CA ILE A 195 -7.10 29.73 -11.27
C ILE A 195 -6.14 29.10 -10.25
N ILE A 196 -5.26 28.16 -10.67
CA ILE A 196 -4.24 27.58 -9.79
C ILE A 196 -3.20 28.63 -9.39
N LYS A 197 -2.79 29.51 -10.31
CA LYS A 197 -1.92 30.66 -9.99
C LYS A 197 -2.59 31.63 -9.02
N ALA A 198 -3.87 31.94 -9.20
CA ALA A 198 -4.65 32.80 -8.31
C ALA A 198 -4.84 32.18 -6.92
N ALA A 199 -5.16 30.88 -6.85
CA ALA A 199 -5.27 30.15 -5.59
C ALA A 199 -3.93 30.09 -4.84
N ARG A 200 -2.80 30.02 -5.57
CA ARG A 200 -1.45 30.09 -4.99
C ARG A 200 -1.04 31.51 -4.58
N SER A 201 -1.54 32.56 -5.24
CA SER A 201 -1.27 33.94 -4.82
C SER A 201 -1.97 34.33 -3.53
N ASP A 202 -3.09 33.66 -3.20
CA ASP A 202 -3.82 33.84 -1.94
C ASP A 202 -3.30 32.94 -0.80
N MET A 203 -2.41 31.99 -1.09
CA MET A 203 -1.78 31.15 -0.06
C MET A 203 -0.53 31.84 0.49
N PRO A 204 -0.35 31.91 1.83
CA PRO A 204 0.89 32.40 2.41
C PRO A 204 2.04 31.52 1.91
N SER A 205 3.11 32.17 1.44
CA SER A 205 4.32 31.55 0.89
C SER A 205 5.02 30.55 1.81
N ASP A 206 4.61 30.46 3.08
CA ASP A 206 5.38 29.84 4.17
C ASP A 206 4.72 28.59 4.79
N SER A 207 3.61 28.09 4.23
CA SER A 207 2.89 26.93 4.79
C SER A 207 3.46 25.58 4.30
N TYR A 208 4.61 25.19 4.85
CA TYR A 208 5.16 23.85 4.70
C TYR A 208 4.37 22.82 5.52
N ASN A 209 4.48 21.54 5.15
CA ASN A 209 3.84 20.42 5.83
C ASN A 209 4.89 19.35 6.14
N SER A 210 5.67 19.61 7.19
CA SER A 210 6.75 18.71 7.63
C SER A 210 6.23 17.33 7.97
N THR A 211 5.07 17.25 8.62
CA THR A 211 4.41 16.00 9.00
C THR A 211 4.07 15.13 7.79
N ALA A 212 3.49 15.71 6.72
CA ALA A 212 3.28 14.96 5.49
C ALA A 212 4.60 14.59 4.80
N GLY A 213 5.63 15.44 4.93
CA GLY A 213 6.99 15.16 4.46
C GLY A 213 7.61 13.91 5.07
N LEU A 214 7.34 13.61 6.35
CA LEU A 214 7.81 12.38 7.02
C LEU A 214 7.39 11.11 6.25
N LEU A 215 6.19 11.11 5.67
CA LEU A 215 5.66 9.99 4.92
C LEU A 215 6.32 9.82 3.54
N LEU A 216 7.03 10.84 3.06
CA LEU A 216 7.74 10.89 1.77
C LEU A 216 9.24 10.71 1.90
N MET A 217 9.68 10.20 3.05
CA MET A 217 11.05 9.79 3.30
C MET A 217 11.51 8.75 2.27
N ASP A 218 12.70 8.95 1.73
CA ASP A 218 13.29 8.04 0.76
C ASP A 218 13.88 6.82 1.48
N LEU A 219 13.26 5.65 1.34
CA LEU A 219 13.76 4.39 1.87
C LEU A 219 14.39 3.52 0.79
N GLU A 220 14.74 4.16 -0.33
CA GLU A 220 15.33 3.63 -1.54
C GLU A 220 14.42 2.80 -2.44
N ASN A 221 14.47 3.17 -3.71
CA ASN A 221 14.21 2.28 -4.83
C ASN A 221 15.56 1.74 -5.32
N LYS A 222 15.59 0.65 -6.09
CA LYS A 222 16.83 -0.03 -6.55
C LYS A 222 17.88 0.87 -7.23
N ASP A 223 17.54 2.11 -7.59
CA ASP A 223 18.35 3.07 -8.34
C ASP A 223 18.74 4.35 -7.55
N SER A 224 18.34 4.51 -6.28
CA SER A 224 18.67 5.71 -5.50
C SER A 224 20.07 5.62 -4.87
N ASP A 225 20.78 6.75 -4.84
CA ASP A 225 22.05 6.87 -4.14
C ASP A 225 21.86 6.62 -2.63
N ALA A 226 22.71 5.77 -2.06
CA ALA A 226 22.68 5.40 -0.65
C ALA A 226 22.86 6.60 0.29
N SER A 227 23.44 7.70 -0.19
CA SER A 227 23.58 8.96 0.54
C SER A 227 22.23 9.60 0.93
N HIS A 228 21.16 9.30 0.19
CA HIS A 228 19.81 9.81 0.42
C HIS A 228 18.93 8.91 1.30
N PHE A 229 19.47 7.79 1.81
CA PHE A 229 18.70 6.89 2.66
C PHE A 229 18.09 7.61 3.86
N ALA A 230 16.78 7.45 4.01
CA ALA A 230 15.94 8.10 5.01
C ALA A 230 15.98 9.63 5.02
N GLU A 231 16.44 10.25 3.94
CA GLU A 231 16.29 11.68 3.73
C GLU A 231 14.85 11.99 3.32
N ILE A 232 14.34 13.12 3.79
CA ILE A 232 13.09 13.68 3.28
C ILE A 232 13.48 14.66 2.16
N PRO A 233 13.15 14.40 0.88
CA PRO A 233 13.57 15.26 -0.21
C PRO A 233 13.16 16.72 0.00
N GLU A 234 14.09 17.65 -0.24
CA GLU A 234 13.86 19.08 0.02
C GLU A 234 12.60 19.63 -0.66
N ARG A 235 12.21 19.08 -1.82
CA ARG A 235 10.98 19.45 -2.53
C ARG A 235 9.70 19.24 -1.71
N TYR A 236 9.76 18.42 -0.66
CA TYR A 236 8.67 18.16 0.28
C TYR A 236 8.79 18.90 1.61
N ILE A 237 9.93 19.56 1.86
CA ILE A 237 10.17 20.34 3.09
C ILE A 237 10.15 21.84 2.79
N LYS A 238 10.85 22.27 1.74
CA LYS A 238 11.07 23.69 1.40
C LYS A 238 9.92 24.31 0.59
N LYS A 239 8.98 23.51 0.08
CA LYS A 239 7.84 24.00 -0.72
C LYS A 239 6.58 24.15 0.13
N SER A 240 5.78 25.16 -0.17
CA SER A 240 4.43 25.38 0.35
C SER A 240 3.44 24.35 -0.23
N LEU A 241 3.59 23.10 0.19
CA LEU A 241 2.73 21.98 -0.24
C LEU A 241 1.29 22.12 0.28
N GLY A 242 1.08 22.92 1.35
CA GLY A 242 -0.22 23.06 1.98
C GLY A 242 -0.66 21.77 2.68
N ASP A 243 -1.98 21.64 2.86
CA ASP A 243 -2.56 20.47 3.50
C ASP A 243 -2.39 19.22 2.62
N ALA A 244 -2.27 18.06 3.25
CA ALA A 244 -2.20 16.77 2.55
C ALA A 244 -3.40 15.92 2.94
N ILE A 245 -4.02 15.24 1.98
CA ILE A 245 -5.00 14.20 2.21
C ILE A 245 -4.31 12.86 2.02
N VAL A 246 -4.41 12.00 3.02
CA VAL A 246 -3.77 10.69 3.07
C VAL A 246 -4.85 9.62 3.10
N VAL A 247 -4.72 8.64 2.24
CA VAL A 247 -5.66 7.51 2.11
C VAL A 247 -4.90 6.20 1.96
N ARG A 248 -5.54 5.08 2.24
CA ARG A 248 -4.94 3.78 1.97
C ARG A 248 -5.16 3.36 0.51
N LYS A 249 -4.10 2.93 -0.15
CA LYS A 249 -4.13 2.42 -1.53
C LYS A 249 -4.96 1.14 -1.64
N ASP A 250 -4.97 0.34 -0.59
CA ASP A 250 -5.77 -0.88 -0.47
C ASP A 250 -7.27 -0.63 -0.26
N GLY A 251 -7.73 0.64 -0.23
CA GLY A 251 -9.14 1.00 -0.11
C GLY A 251 -9.71 0.90 1.31
N ARG A 252 -8.93 0.42 2.30
CA ARG A 252 -9.36 0.36 3.69
C ARG A 252 -9.53 1.78 4.29
N PRO A 253 -10.46 1.98 5.23
CA PRO A 253 -10.55 3.24 5.97
C PRO A 253 -9.22 3.59 6.65
N LEU A 254 -8.82 4.87 6.59
CA LEU A 254 -7.70 5.38 7.37
C LEU A 254 -8.22 6.22 8.54
N GLU A 255 -8.14 5.68 9.74
CA GLU A 255 -8.48 6.43 10.93
C GLU A 255 -7.47 7.53 11.23
N THR A 256 -7.97 8.70 11.61
CA THR A 256 -7.14 9.87 11.90
C THR A 256 -6.20 9.65 13.07
N ALA A 257 -6.66 8.97 14.12
CA ALA A 257 -5.82 8.62 15.27
C ALA A 257 -4.69 7.66 14.89
N GLN A 258 -4.96 6.70 13.99
CA GLN A 258 -3.96 5.78 13.48
C GLN A 258 -2.88 6.50 12.67
N LEU A 259 -3.29 7.40 11.75
CA LEU A 259 -2.33 8.19 10.96
C LEU A 259 -1.50 9.12 11.85
N GLU A 260 -2.12 9.79 12.82
CA GLU A 260 -1.42 10.66 13.77
C GLU A 260 -0.39 9.89 14.59
N ALA A 261 -0.78 8.76 15.16
CA ALA A 261 0.13 7.90 15.91
C ALA A 261 1.28 7.39 15.03
N PHE A 262 0.99 7.00 13.79
CA PHE A 262 2.01 6.56 12.84
C PHE A 262 3.01 7.68 12.51
N CYS A 263 2.53 8.88 12.19
CA CYS A 263 3.40 10.05 11.95
C CYS A 263 4.25 10.39 13.18
N ASN A 264 3.67 10.38 14.38
CA ASN A 264 4.40 10.65 15.62
C ASN A 264 5.47 9.57 15.91
N TRP A 265 5.18 8.30 15.62
CA TRP A 265 6.15 7.22 15.74
C TRP A 265 7.32 7.40 14.75
N VAL A 266 7.01 7.78 13.50
CA VAL A 266 8.04 8.10 12.51
C VAL A 266 8.89 9.28 13.00
N GLU A 267 8.26 10.36 13.47
CA GLU A 267 8.95 11.59 13.92
C GLU A 267 9.84 11.36 15.15
N HIS A 268 9.33 10.66 16.17
CA HIS A 268 9.95 10.61 17.49
C HIS A 268 10.76 9.34 17.76
N ASP A 269 10.54 8.24 17.02
CA ASP A 269 11.29 6.98 17.21
C ASP A 269 12.15 6.64 15.99
N LEU A 270 11.57 6.62 14.79
CA LEU A 270 12.29 6.14 13.60
C LEU A 270 13.25 7.18 13.01
N LEU A 271 12.80 8.42 12.83
CA LEU A 271 13.58 9.48 12.19
C LEU A 271 14.93 9.76 12.88
N PRO A 272 15.04 9.78 14.23
CA PRO A 272 16.33 9.91 14.89
C PRO A 272 17.29 8.76 14.55
N LEU A 273 16.82 7.51 14.65
CA LEU A 273 17.61 6.32 14.33
C LEU A 273 18.08 6.32 12.88
N PHE A 274 17.19 6.73 11.98
CA PHE A 274 17.47 6.78 10.56
C PHE A 274 18.42 7.92 10.21
N THR A 275 18.35 9.04 10.92
CA THR A 275 19.31 10.15 10.80
C THR A 275 20.71 9.71 11.19
N ASP A 276 20.87 9.01 12.32
CA ASP A 276 22.16 8.47 12.77
C ASP A 276 22.74 7.47 11.73
N ALA A 277 21.88 6.61 11.19
CA ALA A 277 22.28 5.66 10.15
C ALA A 277 22.71 6.37 8.86
N ARG A 278 21.96 7.38 8.42
CA ARG A 278 22.27 8.20 7.24
C ARG A 278 23.60 8.93 7.39
N LEU A 279 23.89 9.50 8.56
CA LEU A 279 25.18 10.14 8.84
C LEU A 279 26.33 9.14 8.75
N SER A 280 26.16 7.94 9.33
CA SER A 280 27.15 6.86 9.24
C SER A 280 27.39 6.42 7.79
N ILE A 281 26.34 6.32 6.97
CA ILE A 281 26.45 6.00 5.55
C ILE A 281 27.20 7.11 4.80
N ALA A 282 26.87 8.38 5.05
CA ALA A 282 27.53 9.51 4.41
C ALA A 282 29.04 9.57 4.73
N GLU A 283 29.43 9.23 5.95
CA GLU A 283 30.86 9.12 6.34
C GLU A 283 31.59 8.05 5.54
N GLU A 284 31.00 6.86 5.39
CA GLU A 284 31.59 5.76 4.62
C GLU A 284 31.68 6.07 3.12
N LEU A 285 30.70 6.79 2.57
CA LEU A 285 30.67 7.18 1.15
C LEU A 285 31.63 8.33 0.80
N ASN A 286 32.07 9.13 1.77
CA ASN A 286 33.00 10.24 1.54
C ASN A 286 34.47 9.81 1.32
N VAL A 287 34.77 8.51 1.37
CA VAL A 287 36.12 7.97 1.15
C VAL A 287 36.38 7.75 -0.34
N ASP A 288 37.50 8.26 -0.86
CA ASP A 288 37.90 8.10 -2.27
C ASP A 288 38.00 6.63 -2.68
N PRO A 289 37.15 6.14 -3.60
CA PRO A 289 37.19 4.75 -4.08
C PRO A 289 38.52 4.37 -4.75
N ALA A 290 39.24 5.35 -5.32
CA ALA A 290 40.52 5.12 -5.98
C ALA A 290 41.68 4.88 -4.99
N ALA A 291 41.50 5.26 -3.72
CA ALA A 291 42.50 5.09 -2.67
C ALA A 291 42.49 3.67 -2.05
N ASP A 292 41.37 2.93 -2.15
CA ASP A 292 41.19 1.63 -1.48
C ASP A 292 40.04 0.81 -2.10
N SER A 293 40.33 0.16 -3.23
CA SER A 293 39.34 -0.62 -4.00
C SER A 293 38.85 -1.89 -3.28
N GLU A 294 39.68 -2.49 -2.40
CA GLU A 294 39.30 -3.67 -1.62
C GLU A 294 38.49 -3.30 -0.37
N GLY A 295 38.77 -2.14 0.25
CA GLY A 295 37.95 -1.56 1.30
C GLY A 295 36.60 -1.05 0.80
N TRP A 296 36.52 -0.54 -0.44
CA TRP A 296 35.27 -0.05 -1.03
C TRP A 296 34.13 -1.08 -0.97
N LYS A 297 34.41 -2.36 -1.29
CA LYS A 297 33.40 -3.42 -1.21
C LYS A 297 32.90 -3.62 0.23
N LYS A 298 33.78 -3.60 1.22
CA LYS A 298 33.40 -3.73 2.64
C LYS A 298 32.54 -2.55 3.10
N ARG A 299 32.84 -1.33 2.64
CA ARG A 299 32.03 -0.13 2.92
C ARG A 299 30.64 -0.23 2.31
N ALA A 300 30.54 -0.67 1.05
CA ALA A 300 29.26 -0.89 0.39
C ALA A 300 28.41 -1.96 1.11
N ASP A 301 29.02 -3.07 1.52
CA ASP A 301 28.35 -4.12 2.30
C ASP A 301 27.86 -3.59 3.66
N PHE A 302 28.66 -2.77 4.34
CA PHE A 302 28.26 -2.10 5.59
C PHE A 302 27.05 -1.18 5.38
N CYS A 303 27.07 -0.31 4.36
CA CYS A 303 25.95 0.57 4.05
C CYS A 303 24.67 -0.20 3.73
N LEU A 304 24.78 -1.33 3.01
CA LEU A 304 23.64 -2.22 2.74
C LEU A 304 23.08 -2.85 4.03
N ASP A 305 23.95 -3.42 4.87
CA ASP A 305 23.56 -4.05 6.13
C ASP A 305 22.90 -3.04 7.09
N LEU A 306 23.44 -1.83 7.19
CA LEU A 306 22.88 -0.78 8.05
C LEU A 306 21.47 -0.36 7.59
N ARG A 307 21.27 -0.16 6.28
CA ARG A 307 19.94 0.12 5.70
C ARG A 307 18.95 -1.01 5.99
N GLN A 308 19.34 -2.27 5.76
CA GLN A 308 18.50 -3.43 6.05
C GLN A 308 18.12 -3.52 7.53
N LYS A 309 19.06 -3.24 8.44
CA LYS A 309 18.80 -3.17 9.88
C LYS A 309 17.81 -2.07 10.24
N MET A 310 17.85 -0.92 9.55
CA MET A 310 16.90 0.17 9.77
C MET A 310 15.51 -0.19 9.25
N LEU A 311 15.40 -0.75 8.04
CA LEU A 311 14.13 -1.22 7.49
C LEU A 311 13.49 -2.30 8.38
N ALA A 312 14.29 -3.21 8.94
CA ALA A 312 13.83 -4.24 9.87
C ALA A 312 13.23 -3.69 11.19
N ARG A 313 13.40 -2.40 11.49
CA ARG A 313 12.75 -1.75 12.64
C ARG A 313 11.31 -1.35 12.35
N ILE A 314 10.93 -1.19 11.09
CA ILE A 314 9.59 -0.79 10.68
C ILE A 314 8.67 -2.03 10.79
N THR A 315 8.14 -2.28 11.99
CA THR A 315 7.29 -3.44 12.26
C THR A 315 6.06 -3.06 13.07
N ARG A 316 4.94 -3.76 12.83
CA ARG A 316 3.72 -3.62 13.63
C ARG A 316 3.99 -3.84 15.12
N LYS A 317 4.80 -4.84 15.47
CA LYS A 317 5.17 -5.13 16.87
C LYS A 317 5.87 -3.94 17.55
N ARG A 318 6.83 -3.31 16.86
CA ARG A 318 7.53 -2.14 17.41
C ARG A 318 6.58 -0.95 17.54
N PHE A 319 5.72 -0.73 16.54
CA PHE A 319 4.73 0.34 16.58
C PHE A 319 3.74 0.16 17.74
N SER A 320 3.13 -1.03 17.89
CA SER A 320 2.23 -1.32 19.01
C SER A 320 2.92 -1.11 20.35
N GLY A 321 4.16 -1.58 20.52
CA GLY A 321 4.93 -1.35 21.73
C GLY A 321 5.33 0.11 21.97
N TRP A 322 5.36 0.95 20.92
CA TRP A 322 5.52 2.40 21.06
C TRP A 322 4.20 3.06 21.46
N CYS A 323 3.07 2.71 20.82
CA CYS A 323 1.74 3.19 21.18
C CYS A 323 1.39 2.90 22.64
N GLU A 324 1.69 1.69 23.14
CA GLU A 324 1.49 1.31 24.53
C GLU A 324 2.26 2.21 25.51
N LYS A 325 3.50 2.57 25.17
CA LYS A 325 4.34 3.46 26.00
C LYS A 325 3.81 4.89 26.03
N GLU A 326 3.28 5.36 24.91
CA GLU A 326 2.65 6.68 24.80
C GLU A 326 1.21 6.70 25.32
N GLY A 327 0.68 5.58 25.82
CA GLY A 327 -0.68 5.47 26.33
C GLY A 327 -1.77 5.60 25.25
N LEU A 328 -1.43 5.32 23.99
CA LEU A 328 -2.36 5.38 22.86
C LEU A 328 -3.11 4.04 22.73
N ASN A 329 -4.43 4.09 22.84
CA ASN A 329 -5.28 2.92 22.62
C ASN A 329 -5.90 2.99 21.21
N LEU A 330 -5.24 2.35 20.25
CA LEU A 330 -5.73 2.23 18.87
C LEU A 330 -6.45 0.88 18.73
N GLU A 331 -7.74 0.90 18.39
CA GLU A 331 -8.49 -0.32 18.12
C GLU A 331 -7.96 -0.97 16.83
N HIS A 332 -7.63 -2.27 16.90
CA HIS A 332 -7.30 -3.21 15.81
C HIS A 332 -6.42 -2.74 14.60
N PHE A 333 -5.25 -3.38 14.42
CA PHE A 333 -4.30 -3.23 13.30
C PHE A 333 -4.50 -4.20 12.13
#